data_AF-N1UNX5-F1
#
_entry.id   AF-N1UNX5-F1
#
_cell.length_a   1.000
_cell.length_b   1.000
_cell.length_c   1.000
_cell.angle_alpha   90.00
_cell.angle_beta   90.00
_cell.angle_gamma   90.00
#
_symmetry.space_group_name_H-M   'P 1'
#
loop_
_entity.id
_entity.type
_entity.pdbx_description
1 polymer ?
#
loop_
_entity_poly.entity_id
_entity_poly.type
_entity_poly.pdbx_seq_one_letter_code
_entity_poly.pdbx_strand_id
1 'polypeptide(L)'
;MRDVEEGETYRNLNLALEQPLKILSLSLEYQQFSLFPKEILRLKNLRSLSLYDTSLVALPKEIVRLKHLEHLSLGLNQLKSLPKEIGLLRNLRSLDIGANNEFEVLPKEIARLQNLRSLLLNQNRFKIFPKEIWELKKLVILNVNTNQLDALPEKSDD
;
A
#
# COMPACT_ATOMS: atom_id res chain seq x y z
N MET A 1 31.02 -15.19 2.58
CA MET A 1 29.91 -14.35 3.07
C MET A 1 29.84 -13.15 2.15
N ARG A 2 28.82 -13.04 1.28
CA ARG A 2 28.61 -11.80 0.52
C ARG A 2 27.74 -10.91 1.38
N ASP A 3 28.27 -9.74 1.72
CA ASP A 3 27.49 -8.62 2.22
C ASP A 3 26.41 -8.31 1.18
N VAL A 4 25.15 -8.35 1.60
CA VAL A 4 24.01 -8.08 0.73
C VAL A 4 23.93 -6.56 0.59
N GLU A 5 24.02 -6.06 -0.64
CA GLU A 5 23.98 -4.63 -0.93
C GLU A 5 22.65 -4.01 -0.47
N GLU A 6 22.71 -2.83 0.14
CA GLU A 6 21.52 -1.99 0.38
C GLU A 6 20.85 -1.70 -0.97
N GLY A 7 19.73 -2.36 -1.27
CA GLY A 7 18.92 -2.07 -2.45
C GLY A 7 18.42 -3.27 -3.24
N GLU A 8 18.87 -4.49 -2.94
CA GLU A 8 18.35 -5.67 -3.65
C GLU A 8 16.86 -5.92 -3.34
N THR A 9 16.08 -6.14 -4.40
CA THR A 9 14.67 -6.53 -4.30
C THR A 9 14.56 -8.04 -4.33
N TYR A 10 14.11 -8.61 -3.21
CA TYR A 10 13.87 -10.03 -3.08
C TYR A 10 12.58 -10.43 -3.80
N ARG A 11 12.61 -11.56 -4.52
CA ARG A 11 11.45 -12.09 -5.25
C ARG A 11 10.94 -13.44 -4.76
N ASN A 12 11.50 -13.90 -3.64
CA ASN A 12 11.17 -15.18 -3.04
C ASN A 12 11.04 -15.00 -1.52
N LEU A 13 9.85 -15.28 -0.99
CA LEU A 13 9.55 -15.12 0.42
C LEU A 13 10.39 -16.04 1.31
N ASN A 14 10.64 -17.28 0.89
CA ASN A 14 11.44 -18.24 1.68
C ASN A 14 12.89 -17.75 1.85
N LEU A 15 13.51 -17.25 0.77
CA LEU A 15 14.87 -16.67 0.84
C LEU A 15 14.89 -15.39 1.71
N ALA A 16 13.86 -14.55 1.59
CA ALA A 16 13.75 -13.36 2.43
C ALA A 16 13.66 -13.71 3.94
N LEU A 17 13.00 -14.82 4.27
CA LEU A 17 12.83 -15.29 5.64
C LEU A 17 14.09 -15.92 6.27
N GLU A 18 15.13 -16.22 5.48
CA GLU A 18 16.42 -16.68 6.02
C GLU A 18 17.14 -15.57 6.79
N GLN A 19 17.00 -14.31 6.36
CA GLN A 19 17.63 -13.15 6.97
C GLN A 19 16.63 -11.97 7.12
N PRO A 20 15.53 -12.14 7.88
CA PRO A 20 14.36 -11.25 7.82
C PRO A 20 14.64 -9.81 8.28
N LEU A 21 15.71 -9.60 9.05
CA LEU A 21 16.14 -8.27 9.51
C LEU A 21 16.99 -7.51 8.48
N LYS A 22 17.48 -8.17 7.43
CA LYS A 22 18.26 -7.53 6.35
C LYS A 22 17.39 -7.13 5.15
N ILE A 23 16.15 -7.61 5.08
CA ILE A 23 15.30 -7.40 3.91
C ILE A 23 14.69 -6.00 3.94
N LEU A 24 15.01 -5.22 2.92
CA LEU A 24 14.49 -3.86 2.72
C LEU A 24 13.44 -3.79 1.61
N SER A 25 13.51 -4.67 0.60
CA SER A 25 12.58 -4.68 -0.54
C SER A 25 12.15 -6.10 -0.87
N LEU A 26 10.84 -6.32 -0.99
CA LEU A 26 10.22 -7.60 -1.34
C LEU A 26 9.17 -7.37 -2.43
N SER A 27 9.27 -8.10 -3.53
CA SER A 27 8.30 -8.11 -4.62
C SER A 27 7.85 -9.56 -4.84
N LEU A 28 6.59 -9.86 -4.59
CA LEU A 28 5.99 -11.17 -4.82
C LEU A 28 4.93 -11.09 -5.92
N GLU A 29 5.19 -10.24 -6.92
CA GLU A 29 4.25 -9.96 -8.00
C GLU A 29 3.94 -11.22 -8.80
N TYR A 30 2.71 -11.30 -9.33
CA TYR A 30 2.23 -12.41 -10.16
C TYR A 30 2.19 -13.77 -9.43
N GLN A 31 2.26 -13.78 -8.09
CA GLN A 31 2.16 -14.99 -7.26
C GLN A 31 0.76 -15.12 -6.64
N GLN A 32 0.18 -16.32 -6.67
CA GLN A 32 -1.17 -16.54 -6.17
C GLN A 32 -1.16 -16.82 -4.66
N PHE A 33 -1.71 -15.90 -3.85
CA PHE A 33 -1.81 -16.12 -2.40
C PHE A 33 -3.25 -16.28 -1.89
N SER A 34 -4.24 -15.64 -2.51
CA SER A 34 -5.64 -15.49 -2.04
C SER A 34 -5.82 -14.80 -0.67
N LEU A 35 -4.93 -15.08 0.29
CA LEU A 35 -4.80 -14.46 1.60
C LEU A 35 -3.42 -13.83 1.75
N PHE A 36 -3.31 -12.78 2.56
CA PHE A 36 -2.02 -12.16 2.83
C PHE A 36 -1.05 -13.14 3.53
N PRO A 37 0.17 -13.36 3.02
CA PRO A 37 1.19 -14.19 3.67
C PRO A 37 1.69 -13.53 4.97
N LYS A 38 1.23 -14.01 6.13
CA LYS A 38 1.52 -13.39 7.43
C LYS A 38 3.01 -13.41 7.77
N GLU A 39 3.80 -14.27 7.14
CA GLU A 39 5.25 -14.37 7.28
C GLU A 39 5.95 -13.08 6.86
N ILE A 40 5.39 -12.32 5.90
CA ILE A 40 5.90 -11.00 5.49
C ILE A 40 6.01 -10.05 6.70
N LEU A 41 5.13 -10.20 7.69
CA LEU A 41 5.13 -9.38 8.92
C LEU A 41 6.35 -9.61 9.81
N ARG A 42 7.19 -10.61 9.51
CA ARG A 42 8.48 -10.85 10.19
C ARG A 42 9.59 -9.94 9.65
N LEU A 43 9.41 -9.34 8.46
CA LEU A 43 10.39 -8.49 7.79
C LEU A 43 10.35 -7.06 8.37
N LYS A 44 10.82 -6.89 9.61
CA LYS A 44 10.62 -5.66 10.38
C LYS A 44 11.23 -4.41 9.74
N ASN A 45 12.29 -4.57 8.94
CA ASN A 45 13.01 -3.48 8.29
C ASN A 45 12.56 -3.22 6.85
N LEU A 46 11.49 -3.89 6.40
CA LEU A 46 10.98 -3.76 5.04
C LEU A 46 10.54 -2.32 4.77
N ARG A 47 11.04 -1.76 3.67
CA ARG A 47 10.75 -0.41 3.16
C ARG A 47 9.91 -0.45 1.90
N SER A 48 10.04 -1.49 1.08
CA SER A 48 9.25 -1.66 -0.14
C SER A 48 8.58 -3.04 -0.16
N LEU A 49 7.26 -3.06 -0.37
CA LEU A 49 6.48 -4.27 -0.55
C LEU A 49 5.62 -4.15 -1.81
N SER A 50 5.83 -5.06 -2.76
CA SER A 50 4.97 -5.21 -3.92
C SER A 50 4.26 -6.57 -3.89
N LEU A 51 2.93 -6.52 -3.91
CA LEU A 51 2.01 -7.65 -4.04
C LEU A 51 1.08 -7.42 -5.25
N TYR A 52 1.62 -6.80 -6.30
CA TYR A 52 0.88 -6.55 -7.54
C TYR A 52 0.48 -7.87 -8.19
N ASP A 53 -0.78 -8.00 -8.61
CA ASP A 53 -1.30 -9.21 -9.24
C ASP A 53 -1.10 -10.48 -8.39
N THR A 54 -1.69 -10.50 -7.19
CA THR A 54 -1.57 -11.66 -6.27
C THR A 54 -2.89 -12.28 -5.83
N SER A 55 -3.98 -11.88 -6.48
CA SER A 55 -5.37 -12.27 -6.15
C SER A 55 -5.76 -11.99 -4.69
N LEU A 56 -5.16 -10.97 -4.07
CA LEU A 56 -5.38 -10.66 -2.66
C LEU A 56 -6.79 -10.08 -2.45
N VAL A 57 -7.56 -10.68 -1.53
CA VAL A 57 -8.93 -10.21 -1.22
C VAL A 57 -8.98 -9.23 -0.05
N ALA A 58 -7.98 -9.25 0.83
CA ALA A 58 -7.89 -8.35 1.99
C ALA A 58 -6.46 -8.10 2.44
N LEU A 59 -6.19 -6.87 2.90
CA LEU A 59 -4.97 -6.52 3.62
C LEU A 59 -5.22 -6.64 5.14
N PRO A 60 -4.39 -7.36 5.91
CA PRO A 60 -4.61 -7.54 7.34
C PRO A 60 -4.27 -6.27 8.12
N LYS A 61 -4.97 -6.04 9.24
CA LYS A 61 -4.66 -4.92 10.17
C LYS A 61 -3.23 -4.98 10.72
N GLU A 62 -2.66 -6.18 10.80
CA GLU A 62 -1.30 -6.42 11.26
C GLU A 62 -0.23 -5.86 10.32
N ILE A 63 -0.58 -5.35 9.14
CA ILE A 63 0.33 -4.63 8.24
C ILE A 63 1.09 -3.50 8.95
N VAL A 64 0.50 -2.91 9.99
CA VAL A 64 1.14 -1.92 10.89
C VAL A 64 2.46 -2.40 11.51
N ARG A 65 2.73 -3.70 11.53
CA ARG A 65 4.02 -4.26 11.99
C ARG A 65 5.18 -3.82 11.09
N LEU A 66 4.92 -3.51 9.82
CA LEU A 66 5.92 -3.02 8.86
C LEU A 66 6.14 -1.50 9.03
N LYS A 67 6.60 -1.09 10.22
CA LYS A 67 6.70 0.33 10.62
C LYS A 67 7.62 1.17 9.72
N HIS A 68 8.56 0.54 9.02
CA HIS A 68 9.51 1.17 8.12
C HIS A 68 9.05 1.21 6.65
N LEU A 69 7.84 0.74 6.35
CA LEU A 69 7.34 0.69 4.98
C LEU A 69 7.19 2.10 4.40
N GLU A 70 7.83 2.33 3.25
CA GLU A 70 7.82 3.57 2.47
C GLU A 70 7.02 3.40 1.17
N HIS A 71 7.02 2.20 0.58
CA HIS A 71 6.35 1.88 -0.67
C HIS A 71 5.50 0.63 -0.52
N LEU A 72 4.22 0.74 -0.88
CA LEU A 72 3.27 -0.37 -0.90
C LEU A 72 2.53 -0.41 -2.23
N SER A 73 2.72 -1.48 -3.00
CA SER A 73 1.99 -1.76 -4.23
C SER A 73 1.08 -2.97 -4.05
N LEU A 74 -0.21 -2.76 -4.32
CA LEU A 74 -1.29 -3.74 -4.19
C LEU A 74 -2.21 -3.70 -5.43
N GLY A 75 -1.71 -3.22 -6.56
CA GLY A 75 -2.50 -3.16 -7.77
C GLY A 75 -2.86 -4.54 -8.33
N LEU A 76 -3.89 -4.60 -9.17
CA LEU A 76 -4.37 -5.84 -9.81
C LEU A 76 -4.72 -6.95 -8.80
N ASN A 77 -5.44 -6.59 -7.75
CA ASN A 77 -5.93 -7.54 -6.75
C ASN A 77 -7.47 -7.55 -6.70
N GLN A 78 -8.05 -8.14 -5.66
CA GLN A 78 -9.51 -8.21 -5.42
C GLN A 78 -9.87 -7.45 -4.14
N LEU A 79 -9.11 -6.41 -3.80
CA LEU A 79 -9.29 -5.64 -2.58
C LEU A 79 -10.52 -4.73 -2.71
N LYS A 80 -11.33 -4.72 -1.66
CA LYS A 80 -12.52 -3.84 -1.54
C LYS A 80 -12.32 -2.67 -0.58
N SER A 81 -11.38 -2.82 0.35
CA SER A 81 -11.08 -1.83 1.39
C SER A 81 -9.66 -1.99 1.92
N LEU A 82 -9.18 -0.94 2.58
CA LEU A 82 -7.97 -0.96 3.39
C LEU A 82 -8.38 -1.01 4.87
N PRO A 83 -7.63 -1.71 5.73
CA PRO A 83 -7.83 -1.62 7.17
C PRO A 83 -7.55 -0.19 7.63
N LYS A 84 -8.28 0.31 8.64
CA LYS A 84 -8.06 1.64 9.23
C LYS A 84 -6.63 1.82 9.76
N GLU A 85 -5.99 0.71 10.13
CA GLU A 85 -4.60 0.63 10.57
C GLU A 85 -3.60 1.06 9.50
N ILE A 86 -3.99 1.18 8.22
CA ILE A 86 -3.14 1.74 7.17
C ILE A 86 -2.60 3.11 7.56
N GLY A 87 -3.40 3.95 8.23
CA GLY A 87 -3.01 5.27 8.71
C GLY A 87 -1.91 5.27 9.77
N LEU A 88 -1.52 4.10 10.28
CA LEU A 88 -0.41 3.94 11.23
C LEU A 88 0.95 3.73 10.53
N LEU A 89 0.97 3.50 9.22
CA LEU A 89 2.21 3.41 8.42
C LEU A 89 2.77 4.82 8.13
N ARG A 90 3.21 5.52 9.17
CA ARG A 90 3.61 6.95 9.10
C ARG A 90 4.79 7.22 8.17
N ASN A 91 5.57 6.21 7.81
CA ASN A 91 6.69 6.33 6.86
C ASN A 91 6.28 6.15 5.40
N LEU A 92 5.03 5.78 5.11
CA LEU A 92 4.57 5.51 3.75
C LEU A 92 4.64 6.79 2.90
N ARG A 93 5.29 6.68 1.73
CA ARG A 93 5.50 7.73 0.74
C ARG A 93 4.76 7.45 -0.55
N SER A 94 4.57 6.18 -0.89
CA SER A 94 3.82 5.75 -2.06
C SER A 94 2.86 4.62 -1.69
N LEU A 95 1.59 4.80 -2.04
CA LEU A 95 0.57 3.77 -1.98
C LEU A 95 -0.06 3.61 -3.35
N ASP A 96 0.08 2.42 -3.92
CA ASP A 96 -0.57 2.03 -5.15
C ASP A 96 -1.59 0.92 -4.86
N ILE A 97 -2.87 1.24 -5.05
CA ILE A 97 -3.99 0.30 -5.03
C ILE A 97 -4.77 0.36 -6.35
N GLY A 98 -4.16 0.90 -7.40
CA GLY A 98 -4.76 1.04 -8.72
C GLY A 98 -4.89 -0.29 -9.46
N ALA A 99 -5.44 -0.24 -10.68
CA ALA A 99 -5.61 -1.38 -11.57
C ALA A 99 -6.52 -2.49 -11.03
N ASN A 100 -7.81 -2.47 -11.37
CA ASN A 100 -8.75 -3.60 -11.23
C ASN A 100 -8.95 -4.17 -9.82
N ASN A 101 -8.72 -3.36 -8.79
CA ASN A 101 -9.31 -3.64 -7.48
C ASN A 101 -10.82 -3.24 -7.49
N GLU A 102 -11.51 -3.51 -6.38
CA GLU A 102 -12.96 -3.27 -6.21
C GLU A 102 -13.24 -2.18 -5.16
N PHE A 103 -12.35 -1.20 -5.00
CA PHE A 103 -12.53 -0.14 -4.01
C PHE A 103 -13.68 0.79 -4.37
N GLU A 104 -14.58 1.04 -3.41
CA GLU A 104 -15.64 2.04 -3.52
C GLU A 104 -15.39 3.28 -2.65
N VAL A 105 -14.63 3.13 -1.55
CA VAL A 105 -14.32 4.19 -0.57
C VAL A 105 -12.92 4.00 0.02
N LEU A 106 -12.29 5.10 0.45
CA LEU A 106 -11.09 5.06 1.29
C LEU A 106 -11.47 5.22 2.78
N PRO A 107 -10.75 4.56 3.70
CA PRO A 107 -10.87 4.91 5.11
C PRO A 107 -10.36 6.33 5.36
N LYS A 108 -11.06 7.12 6.20
CA LYS A 108 -10.62 8.47 6.57
C LYS A 108 -9.23 8.50 7.20
N GLU A 109 -8.79 7.39 7.80
CA GLU A 109 -7.45 7.21 8.35
C GLU A 109 -6.33 7.35 7.31
N ILE A 110 -6.63 7.33 5.99
CA ILE A 110 -5.66 7.64 4.95
C ILE A 110 -4.97 8.99 5.22
N ALA A 111 -5.70 9.97 5.75
CA ALA A 111 -5.21 11.29 6.13
C ALA A 111 -4.07 11.26 7.16
N ARG A 112 -3.91 10.16 7.90
CA ARG A 112 -2.82 10.00 8.86
C ARG A 112 -1.46 9.72 8.19
N LEU A 113 -1.43 9.42 6.90
CA LEU A 113 -0.21 9.18 6.12
C LEU A 113 0.49 10.50 5.76
N GLN A 114 0.98 11.22 6.76
CA GLN A 114 1.55 12.58 6.62
C GLN A 114 2.86 12.65 5.80
N ASN A 115 3.43 11.51 5.42
CA ASN A 115 4.57 11.42 4.51
C ASN A 115 4.21 10.97 3.09
N LEU A 116 2.93 10.69 2.82
CA LEU A 116 2.47 10.22 1.52
C LEU A 116 2.67 11.31 0.46
N ARG A 117 3.31 10.92 -0.64
CA ARG A 117 3.59 11.78 -1.80
C ARG A 117 2.86 11.31 -3.05
N SER A 118 2.65 10.00 -3.17
CA SER A 118 1.94 9.39 -4.29
C SER A 118 0.84 8.48 -3.80
N LEU A 119 -0.37 8.71 -4.30
CA LEU A 119 -1.54 7.88 -4.06
C LEU A 119 -2.18 7.53 -5.42
N LEU A 120 -2.01 6.27 -5.83
CA LEU A 120 -2.52 5.75 -7.10
C LEU A 120 -3.75 4.89 -6.83
N LEU A 121 -4.89 5.34 -7.35
CA LEU A 121 -6.24 4.82 -7.11
C LEU A 121 -6.96 4.51 -8.43
N ASN A 122 -6.29 4.68 -9.56
CA ASN A 122 -6.88 4.57 -10.88
C ASN A 122 -7.46 3.18 -11.14
N GLN A 123 -8.46 3.11 -12.02
CA GLN A 123 -9.11 1.85 -12.41
C GLN A 123 -9.71 1.08 -11.22
N ASN A 124 -10.53 1.77 -10.44
CA ASN A 124 -11.30 1.24 -9.31
C ASN A 124 -12.78 1.61 -9.48
N ARG A 125 -13.58 1.47 -8.41
CA ARG A 125 -15.02 1.81 -8.38
C ARG A 125 -15.31 2.94 -7.39
N PHE A 126 -14.35 3.83 -7.13
CA PHE A 126 -14.56 4.88 -6.14
C PHE A 126 -15.71 5.80 -6.57
N LYS A 127 -16.68 6.00 -5.67
CA LYS A 127 -17.85 6.87 -5.88
C LYS A 127 -17.76 8.16 -5.06
N ILE A 128 -17.18 8.04 -3.86
CA ILE A 128 -16.98 9.16 -2.92
C ILE A 128 -15.57 9.09 -2.34
N PHE A 129 -15.06 10.25 -1.93
CA PHE A 129 -13.80 10.37 -1.24
C PHE A 129 -14.00 11.02 0.14
N PRO A 130 -13.24 10.60 1.16
CA PRO A 130 -13.22 11.32 2.44
C PRO A 130 -12.65 12.72 2.22
N LYS A 131 -13.29 13.75 2.79
CA LYS A 131 -12.77 15.13 2.75
C LYS A 131 -11.37 15.24 3.38
N GLU A 132 -11.05 14.33 4.28
CA GLU A 132 -9.75 14.20 4.95
C GLU A 132 -8.60 13.91 3.97
N ILE A 133 -8.87 13.56 2.70
CA ILE A 133 -7.83 13.44 1.67
C ILE A 133 -7.00 14.73 1.54
N TRP A 134 -7.60 15.89 1.81
CA TRP A 134 -6.93 17.19 1.75
C TRP A 134 -6.00 17.46 2.94
N GLU A 135 -6.04 16.64 4.00
CA GLU A 135 -5.09 16.70 5.12
C GLU A 135 -3.72 16.11 4.76
N LEU A 136 -3.57 15.47 3.60
CA LEU A 136 -2.32 14.93 3.09
C LEU A 136 -1.41 16.03 2.53
N LYS A 137 -0.81 16.82 3.42
CA LYS A 137 -0.02 18.03 3.09
C LYS A 137 1.20 17.80 2.17
N LYS A 138 1.68 16.56 2.06
CA LYS A 138 2.84 16.19 1.21
C LYS A 138 2.45 15.49 -0.08
N LEU A 139 1.15 15.30 -0.33
CA LEU A 139 0.67 14.61 -1.53
C LEU A 139 0.97 15.45 -2.76
N VAL A 140 1.67 14.85 -3.72
CA VAL A 140 2.04 15.48 -4.99
C VAL A 140 1.26 14.83 -6.13
N ILE A 141 1.08 13.51 -6.06
CA ILE A 141 0.40 12.73 -7.09
C ILE A 141 -0.84 12.08 -6.47
N LEU A 142 -2.00 12.45 -7.00
CA LEU A 142 -3.27 11.78 -6.76
C LEU A 142 -3.83 11.31 -8.10
N ASN A 143 -3.77 10.02 -8.38
CA ASN A 143 -4.32 9.47 -9.61
C ASN A 143 -5.64 8.75 -9.31
N VAL A 144 -6.75 9.35 -9.74
CA VAL A 144 -8.11 8.81 -9.56
C VAL A 144 -8.76 8.45 -10.89
N ASN A 145 -8.00 8.41 -11.99
CA ASN A 145 -8.53 8.20 -13.33
C ASN A 145 -9.26 6.85 -13.44
N THR A 146 -10.29 6.78 -14.28
CA THR A 146 -11.06 5.54 -14.49
C THR A 146 -11.68 5.03 -13.18
N ASN A 147 -12.40 5.91 -12.49
CA ASN A 147 -13.26 5.59 -11.36
C ASN A 147 -14.71 6.00 -11.66
N GLN A 148 -15.60 5.88 -10.68
CA GLN A 148 -17.02 6.25 -10.77
C GLN A 148 -17.30 7.54 -9.99
N LEU A 149 -16.32 8.46 -9.97
CA LEU A 149 -16.41 9.71 -9.23
C LEU A 149 -17.20 10.74 -10.01
N ASP A 150 -18.24 11.30 -9.39
CA ASP A 150 -18.93 12.48 -9.91
C ASP A 150 -18.07 13.73 -9.70
N ALA A 151 -17.49 13.87 -8.50
CA ALA A 151 -16.56 14.92 -8.13
C ALA A 151 -15.66 14.48 -6.97
N LEU A 152 -14.52 15.16 -6.80
CA LEU A 152 -13.76 15.10 -5.56
C LEU A 152 -14.43 15.98 -4.50
N PRO A 153 -14.31 15.67 -3.20
CA PRO A 153 -14.85 16.50 -2.13
C PRO A 153 -14.22 17.90 -2.19
N GLU A 154 -14.99 18.92 -1.85
CA GLU A 154 -14.47 20.28 -1.73
C GLU A 154 -13.32 20.33 -0.73
N LYS A 155 -12.28 21.10 -1.07
CA LYS A 155 -11.20 21.37 -0.14
C LYS A 155 -11.72 22.35 0.91
N SER A 156 -11.66 21.98 2.18
CA SER A 156 -11.97 22.91 3.26
C SER A 156 -10.98 24.08 3.24
N ASP A 157 -11.48 25.31 3.25
CA ASP A 157 -10.71 26.56 3.20
C ASP A 157 -10.05 26.97 4.55
N ASP A 158 -10.00 26.06 5.53
CA ASP A 158 -9.46 26.34 6.89
C ASP A 158 -7.92 26.48 6.94
#